data_AF-A0A9E3R5W9-F1
#
_entry.id   AF-A0A9E3R5W9-F1
#
_cell.length_a   1.000
_cell.length_b   1.000
_cell.length_c   1.000
_cell.angle_alpha   90.00
_cell.angle_beta   90.00
_cell.angle_gamma   90.00
#
_symmetry.space_group_name_H-M   'P 1'
#
loop_
_entity.id
_entity.type
_entity.pdbx_description
1 polymer ?
#
loop_
_entity_poly.entity_id
_entity_poly.type
_entity_poly.pdbx_seq_one_letter_code
_entity_poly.pdbx_strand_id
1 'polypeptide(L)'
;MTTTGRAVVAAVVGLWISGCNVNVNVGPGDGGSGGGSGSAGGGSASGGGSAAGGGSGISLGCSASMACPSGQFCFNGVCAYGCQTNGNCAADQYCDTETDHLCHNKTVQTCSGTSACLSTQECVSGFCSTPPPATQCDPNQVSSGNDGCDAKSICFAPQEQGATAKCHTFPACAEDKTCPVGTSGAVCNDGLIPNKARICLVGVCKTEAHCPASWACVKFTATDVLGLCSNKMTGAPCTKPSECLSNNCSIPAPGFPGFCG
;
A
#
# COMPACT_ATOMS: atom_id res chain seq x y z
N MET A 1 24.66 -14.30 15.62
CA MET A 1 23.47 -14.20 16.49
C MET A 1 22.54 -13.18 15.85
N THR A 2 21.62 -13.65 15.01
CA THR A 2 20.64 -12.81 14.31
C THR A 2 19.37 -12.80 15.16
N THR A 3 19.13 -11.69 15.85
CA THR A 3 17.94 -11.49 16.68
C THR A 3 16.78 -11.11 15.76
N THR A 4 16.08 -12.12 15.24
CA THR A 4 14.87 -11.91 14.43
C THR A 4 13.76 -11.43 15.36
N GLY A 5 13.58 -10.11 15.47
CA GLY A 5 12.46 -9.50 16.17
C GLY A 5 11.14 -9.98 15.55
N ARG A 6 10.26 -10.57 16.35
CA ARG A 6 8.95 -11.04 15.90
C ARG A 6 8.07 -9.82 15.62
N ALA A 7 7.78 -9.55 14.34
CA ALA A 7 6.73 -8.62 13.98
C ALA A 7 5.37 -9.29 14.25
N VAL A 8 4.76 -9.04 15.42
CA VAL A 8 3.38 -9.47 15.72
C VAL A 8 2.40 -8.49 15.05
N VAL A 9 2.48 -8.38 13.72
CA VAL A 9 1.55 -7.58 12.90
C VAL A 9 0.33 -8.43 12.51
N ALA A 10 0.57 -9.72 12.30
CA ALA A 10 -0.37 -10.72 11.79
C ALA A 10 -1.68 -10.88 12.60
N ALA A 11 -1.57 -11.06 13.92
CA ALA A 11 -2.74 -11.40 14.75
C ALA A 11 -3.56 -10.17 15.17
N VAL A 12 -3.01 -8.96 14.96
CA VAL A 12 -3.51 -7.76 15.63
C VAL A 12 -4.07 -6.75 14.63
N VAL A 13 -3.59 -6.65 13.38
CA VAL A 13 -4.17 -5.71 12.41
C VAL A 13 -5.63 -6.06 12.03
N GLY A 14 -6.03 -7.33 12.13
CA GLY A 14 -7.43 -7.74 12.01
C GLY A 14 -8.34 -7.20 13.13
N LEU A 15 -7.79 -6.66 14.23
CA LEU A 15 -8.55 -6.30 15.45
C LEU A 15 -8.86 -4.79 15.65
N TRP A 16 -8.44 -3.87 14.76
CA TRP A 16 -8.46 -2.42 15.14
C TRP A 16 -9.00 -1.37 14.16
N ILE A 17 -9.64 -1.70 13.04
CA ILE A 17 -10.25 -0.65 12.19
C ILE A 17 -11.65 -0.23 12.69
N SER A 18 -12.02 -0.59 13.93
CA SER A 18 -13.29 -0.20 14.58
C SER A 18 -13.44 1.32 14.82
N GLY A 19 -12.42 2.13 14.48
CA GLY A 19 -12.49 3.60 14.49
C GLY A 19 -13.01 4.25 13.21
N CYS A 20 -13.15 3.50 12.11
CA CYS A 20 -13.73 4.02 10.87
C CYS A 20 -15.11 3.37 10.65
N ASN A 21 -16.18 4.04 11.08
CA ASN A 21 -17.53 3.74 10.62
C ASN A 21 -17.60 3.97 9.11
N VAL A 22 -17.26 2.96 8.30
CA VAL A 22 -17.59 2.94 6.89
C VAL A 22 -18.98 2.33 6.78
N ASN A 23 -19.99 3.19 6.79
CA ASN A 23 -21.35 2.82 6.45
C ASN A 23 -21.40 2.48 4.95
N VAL A 24 -21.18 1.21 4.59
CA VAL A 24 -21.37 0.75 3.20
C VAL A 24 -22.85 0.43 3.02
N ASN A 25 -23.58 1.41 2.48
CA ASN A 25 -24.95 1.22 2.04
C ASN A 25 -24.94 0.38 0.74
N VAL A 26 -25.09 -0.95 0.86
CA VAL A 26 -25.18 -1.85 -0.30
C VAL A 26 -26.65 -1.96 -0.74
N GLY A 27 -27.02 -1.22 -1.78
CA GLY A 27 -28.22 -1.49 -2.58
C GLY A 27 -27.96 -2.60 -3.63
N PRO A 28 -29.00 -3.30 -4.11
CA PRO A 28 -28.89 -4.60 -4.76
C PRO A 28 -28.32 -4.53 -6.18
N GLY A 29 -27.55 -5.55 -6.55
CA GLY A 29 -26.85 -5.66 -7.83
C GLY A 29 -27.71 -6.10 -9.03
N ASP A 30 -27.03 -6.13 -10.17
CA ASP A 30 -27.27 -6.88 -11.42
C ASP A 30 -25.94 -6.71 -12.22
N GLY A 31 -25.20 -7.70 -12.73
CA GLY A 31 -25.58 -8.91 -13.44
C GLY A 31 -25.24 -8.72 -14.93
N GLY A 32 -24.17 -9.35 -15.46
CA GLY A 32 -23.91 -9.31 -16.91
C GLY A 32 -22.58 -9.90 -17.39
N SER A 33 -22.61 -11.13 -17.89
CA SER A 33 -21.51 -11.89 -18.52
C SER A 33 -21.49 -11.76 -20.05
N GLY A 34 -20.35 -12.08 -20.67
CA GLY A 34 -20.18 -12.42 -22.10
C GLY A 34 -18.81 -11.95 -22.62
N GLY A 35 -17.88 -12.74 -23.17
CA GLY A 35 -17.97 -14.03 -23.87
C GLY A 35 -17.79 -13.81 -25.38
N GLY A 36 -16.63 -14.15 -25.97
CA GLY A 36 -16.43 -14.09 -27.42
C GLY A 36 -15.01 -14.44 -27.90
N SER A 37 -14.89 -15.59 -28.59
CA SER A 37 -13.69 -16.18 -29.19
C SER A 37 -13.52 -15.79 -30.67
N GLY A 38 -12.30 -15.86 -31.25
CA GLY A 38 -12.15 -15.96 -32.71
C GLY A 38 -10.80 -15.59 -33.36
N SER A 39 -9.97 -16.61 -33.59
CA SER A 39 -9.10 -16.95 -34.74
C SER A 39 -8.29 -15.95 -35.60
N ALA A 40 -6.99 -16.29 -35.69
CA ALA A 40 -5.98 -16.20 -36.73
C ALA A 40 -6.28 -15.66 -38.15
N GLY A 41 -5.30 -14.93 -38.70
CA GLY A 41 -5.07 -14.73 -40.13
C GLY A 41 -3.65 -14.20 -40.38
N GLY A 42 -2.83 -14.94 -41.13
CA GLY A 42 -1.44 -14.60 -41.45
C GLY A 42 -1.29 -13.69 -42.68
N GLY A 43 -0.07 -13.17 -42.87
CA GLY A 43 0.33 -12.45 -44.08
C GLY A 43 1.69 -11.77 -43.93
N SER A 44 2.74 -12.38 -44.47
CA SER A 44 4.07 -11.77 -44.62
C SER A 44 4.10 -10.78 -45.79
N ALA A 45 4.73 -9.62 -45.62
CA ALA A 45 5.41 -8.92 -46.71
C ALA A 45 6.45 -7.92 -46.16
N SER A 46 7.67 -8.09 -46.66
CA SER A 46 8.84 -7.22 -46.59
C SER A 46 8.63 -5.84 -47.20
N GLY A 47 9.27 -4.81 -46.65
CA GLY A 47 9.46 -3.52 -47.31
C GLY A 47 10.07 -2.46 -46.40
N GLY A 48 11.37 -2.19 -46.55
CA GLY A 48 12.00 -1.01 -45.98
C GLY A 48 11.58 0.26 -46.71
N GLY A 49 11.46 1.37 -45.97
CA GLY A 49 11.15 2.67 -46.55
C GLY A 49 10.95 3.73 -45.49
N SER A 50 11.97 4.54 -45.26
CA SER A 50 11.88 5.80 -44.52
C SER A 50 10.90 6.74 -45.22
N ALA A 51 9.88 7.21 -44.50
CA ALA A 51 9.16 8.44 -44.84
C ALA A 51 8.50 9.04 -43.60
N ALA A 52 8.82 10.31 -43.35
CA ALA A 52 8.12 11.18 -42.43
C ALA A 52 6.66 11.37 -42.88
N GLY A 53 5.71 11.16 -41.96
CA GLY A 53 4.29 11.38 -42.21
C GLY A 53 3.49 11.18 -40.94
N GLY A 54 2.79 12.23 -40.51
CA GLY A 54 2.03 12.29 -39.27
C GLY A 54 0.99 11.18 -39.15
N GLY A 55 1.19 10.33 -38.17
CA GLY A 55 0.18 9.49 -37.55
C GLY A 55 0.48 9.50 -36.05
N SER A 56 -0.55 9.42 -35.21
CA SER A 56 -0.43 9.20 -33.77
C SER A 56 0.16 7.81 -33.49
N GLY A 57 1.41 7.61 -33.90
CA GLY A 57 2.22 6.46 -33.59
C GLY A 57 3.04 6.80 -32.36
N ILE A 58 2.96 5.95 -31.35
CA ILE A 58 3.96 5.84 -30.29
C ILE A 58 5.36 5.98 -30.93
N SER A 59 6.02 7.13 -30.71
CA SER A 59 7.40 7.33 -31.10
C SER A 59 8.24 6.38 -30.24
N LEU A 60 8.46 5.17 -30.74
CA LEU A 60 9.21 4.14 -30.05
C LEU A 60 10.70 4.48 -29.95
N GLY A 61 11.18 5.43 -30.74
CA GLY A 61 12.58 5.87 -30.77
C GLY A 61 12.89 6.98 -29.75
N CYS A 62 14.05 6.91 -29.14
CA CYS A 62 14.58 7.95 -28.25
C CYS A 62 16.04 8.26 -28.52
N SER A 63 16.47 9.47 -28.16
CA SER A 63 17.83 9.94 -28.30
C SER A 63 18.12 11.08 -27.30
N ALA A 64 19.33 11.63 -27.31
CA ALA A 64 19.66 12.81 -26.50
C ALA A 64 18.80 14.05 -26.85
N SER A 65 18.24 14.12 -28.05
CA SER A 65 17.38 15.22 -28.52
C SER A 65 15.89 14.86 -28.52
N MET A 66 15.54 13.60 -28.26
CA MET A 66 14.17 13.10 -28.23
C MET A 66 13.97 12.26 -26.95
N ALA A 67 13.54 12.94 -25.88
CA ALA A 67 13.27 12.32 -24.61
C ALA A 67 12.03 11.40 -24.69
N CYS A 68 12.04 10.34 -23.89
CA CYS A 68 10.88 9.49 -23.70
C CYS A 68 9.78 10.20 -22.89
N PRO A 69 8.51 9.79 -23.02
CA PRO A 69 7.45 10.23 -22.13
C PRO A 69 7.78 9.98 -20.66
N SER A 70 7.16 10.75 -19.75
CA SER A 70 7.31 10.53 -18.30
C SER A 70 6.92 9.09 -17.91
N GLY A 71 7.68 8.50 -17.00
CA GLY A 71 7.56 7.09 -16.64
C GLY A 71 8.31 6.14 -17.57
N GLN A 72 9.14 6.68 -18.48
CA GLN A 72 9.97 5.90 -19.39
C GLN A 72 11.41 6.46 -19.45
N PHE A 73 12.36 5.58 -19.77
CA PHE A 73 13.76 5.96 -20.00
C PHE A 73 14.26 5.44 -21.35
N CYS A 74 15.28 6.09 -21.89
CA CYS A 74 15.85 5.70 -23.17
C CYS A 74 16.82 4.54 -23.01
N PHE A 75 16.49 3.38 -23.58
CA PHE A 75 17.34 2.20 -23.56
C PHE A 75 17.60 1.71 -24.99
N ASN A 76 18.86 1.74 -25.43
CA ASN A 76 19.27 1.35 -26.78
C ASN A 76 18.45 2.01 -27.90
N GLY A 77 18.12 3.30 -27.72
CA GLY A 77 17.35 4.06 -28.70
C GLY A 77 15.86 3.74 -28.71
N VAL A 78 15.36 2.97 -27.74
CA VAL A 78 13.94 2.67 -27.55
C VAL A 78 13.46 3.12 -26.17
N CYS A 79 12.26 3.70 -26.10
CA CYS A 79 11.67 4.03 -24.81
C CYS A 79 11.21 2.77 -24.07
N ALA A 80 11.77 2.55 -22.88
CA ALA A 80 11.41 1.46 -21.98
C ALA A 80 10.67 2.01 -20.75
N TYR A 81 9.69 1.26 -20.24
CA TYR A 81 8.99 1.62 -19.00
C TYR A 81 9.95 1.63 -17.80
N GLY A 82 9.76 2.61 -16.93
CA GLY A 82 10.57 2.84 -15.75
C GLY A 82 11.38 4.13 -15.85
N CYS A 83 12.36 4.26 -14.97
CA CYS A 83 13.17 5.44 -14.83
C CYS A 83 14.59 5.09 -14.38
N GLN A 84 15.54 5.94 -14.75
CA GLN A 84 16.93 5.87 -14.25
C GLN A 84 17.26 7.07 -13.37
N THR A 85 16.52 8.17 -13.54
CA THR A 85 16.70 9.43 -12.83
C THR A 85 15.34 10.10 -12.62
N ASN A 86 15.26 11.05 -11.68
CA ASN A 86 14.06 11.87 -11.48
C ASN A 86 13.63 12.64 -12.75
N GLY A 87 14.56 12.90 -13.69
CA GLY A 87 14.25 13.52 -14.98
C GLY A 87 13.40 12.65 -15.91
N ASN A 88 13.27 11.35 -15.64
CA ASN A 88 12.38 10.45 -16.37
C ASN A 88 10.93 10.48 -15.84
N CYS A 89 10.67 11.13 -14.72
CA CYS A 89 9.37 11.14 -14.05
C CYS A 89 8.65 12.48 -14.21
N ALA A 90 7.34 12.50 -13.93
CA ALA A 90 6.61 13.76 -13.84
C ALA A 90 7.14 14.62 -12.67
N ALA A 91 6.86 15.93 -12.67
CA ALA A 91 7.42 16.86 -11.69
C ALA A 91 7.02 16.54 -10.23
N ASP A 92 5.84 15.97 -10.04
CA ASP A 92 5.27 15.49 -8.78
C ASP A 92 5.68 14.04 -8.44
N GLN A 93 6.57 13.45 -9.24
CA GLN A 93 7.07 12.08 -9.07
C GLN A 93 8.59 12.05 -8.89
N TYR A 94 9.08 10.97 -8.29
CA TYR A 94 10.49 10.65 -8.17
C TYR A 94 10.73 9.24 -8.72
N CYS A 95 11.96 8.99 -9.14
CA CYS A 95 12.38 7.67 -9.59
C CYS A 95 12.89 6.87 -8.39
N ASP A 96 12.24 5.75 -8.05
CA ASP A 96 12.78 4.85 -7.04
C ASP A 96 13.87 3.96 -7.66
N THR A 97 15.08 4.52 -7.74
CA THR A 97 16.25 3.81 -8.26
C THR A 97 16.80 2.74 -7.31
N GLU A 98 16.24 2.60 -6.10
CA GLU A 98 16.69 1.63 -5.11
C GLU A 98 15.85 0.35 -5.10
N THR A 99 14.59 0.41 -5.58
CA THR A 99 13.68 -0.73 -5.50
C THR A 99 13.23 -1.26 -6.87
N ASP A 100 12.37 -0.54 -7.58
CA ASP A 100 11.68 -1.05 -8.78
C ASP A 100 12.00 -0.27 -10.06
N HIS A 101 12.79 0.79 -9.98
CA HIS A 101 13.09 1.68 -11.10
C HIS A 101 11.82 2.23 -11.77
N LEU A 102 10.75 2.46 -10.99
CA LEU A 102 9.52 3.09 -11.45
C LEU A 102 9.38 4.50 -10.87
N CYS A 103 8.56 5.31 -11.54
CA CYS A 103 8.19 6.62 -11.04
C CYS A 103 7.08 6.49 -9.99
N HIS A 104 7.32 7.04 -8.79
CA HIS A 104 6.36 7.07 -7.69
C HIS A 104 6.03 8.52 -7.34
N ASN A 105 4.81 8.76 -6.85
CA ASN A 105 4.40 10.10 -6.43
C ASN A 105 5.22 10.55 -5.22
N LYS A 106 5.69 11.79 -5.23
CA LYS A 106 6.40 12.42 -4.10
C LYS A 106 5.50 12.60 -2.89
N THR A 107 4.20 12.69 -3.11
CA THR A 107 3.19 12.83 -2.06
C THR A 107 2.21 11.68 -2.12
N VAL A 108 1.94 11.11 -0.95
CA VAL A 108 0.91 10.08 -0.79
C VAL A 108 -0.44 10.73 -0.54
N GLN A 109 -1.42 10.42 -1.38
CA GLN A 109 -2.79 10.93 -1.24
C GLN A 109 -3.51 10.23 -0.08
N THR A 110 -4.01 11.02 0.86
CA THR A 110 -4.89 10.57 1.95
C THR A 110 -6.36 10.79 1.59
N CYS A 111 -7.25 10.11 2.31
CA CYS A 111 -8.69 10.25 2.13
C CYS A 111 -9.42 10.22 3.47
N SER A 112 -10.51 10.98 3.57
CA SER A 112 -11.48 10.91 4.67
C SER A 112 -12.70 10.04 4.33
N GLY A 113 -12.79 9.59 3.07
CA GLY A 113 -13.84 8.73 2.54
C GLY A 113 -13.64 8.48 1.04
N THR A 114 -14.36 7.51 0.47
CA THR A 114 -14.17 7.07 -0.93
C THR A 114 -14.33 8.19 -1.96
N SER A 115 -15.15 9.20 -1.69
CA SER A 115 -15.32 10.36 -2.59
C SER A 115 -14.07 11.23 -2.72
N ALA A 116 -13.07 11.09 -1.84
CA ALA A 116 -11.79 11.78 -1.92
C ALA A 116 -10.77 11.02 -2.78
N CYS A 117 -11.10 9.82 -3.25
CA CYS A 117 -10.27 8.99 -4.11
C CYS A 117 -10.75 9.02 -5.56
N LEU A 118 -9.89 8.55 -6.48
CA LEU A 118 -10.29 8.37 -7.88
C LEU A 118 -11.43 7.35 -7.96
N SER A 119 -12.26 7.41 -9.01
CA SER A 119 -13.44 6.55 -9.17
C SER A 119 -13.13 5.04 -9.24
N THR A 120 -11.87 4.69 -9.49
CA THR A 120 -11.35 3.31 -9.51
C THR A 120 -10.65 2.92 -8.21
N GLN A 121 -10.78 3.72 -7.16
CA GLN A 121 -10.11 3.55 -5.88
C GLN A 121 -11.13 3.55 -4.74
N GLU A 122 -10.75 2.90 -3.65
CA GLU A 122 -11.46 2.90 -2.37
C GLU A 122 -10.58 3.55 -1.30
N CYS A 123 -11.23 4.14 -0.30
CA CYS A 123 -10.53 4.70 0.85
C CYS A 123 -10.31 3.61 1.89
N VAL A 124 -9.08 3.10 1.98
CA VAL A 124 -8.67 2.06 2.93
C VAL A 124 -7.83 2.72 4.02
N SER A 125 -8.36 2.75 5.24
CA SER A 125 -7.66 3.23 6.44
C SER A 125 -7.09 4.66 6.34
N GLY A 126 -7.70 5.51 5.51
CA GLY A 126 -7.27 6.90 5.30
C GLY A 126 -6.40 7.13 4.06
N PHE A 127 -6.26 6.12 3.20
CA PHE A 127 -5.50 6.18 1.96
C PHE A 127 -6.28 5.66 0.76
N CYS A 128 -6.07 6.28 -0.39
CA CYS A 128 -6.67 5.81 -1.63
C CYS A 128 -5.90 4.60 -2.15
N SER A 129 -6.61 3.47 -2.27
CA SER A 129 -6.07 2.21 -2.78
C SER A 129 -6.93 1.70 -3.92
N THR A 130 -6.34 0.97 -4.86
CA THR A 130 -7.13 0.19 -5.82
C THR A 130 -7.84 -0.93 -5.07
N PRO A 131 -9.12 -1.23 -5.40
CA PRO A 131 -9.82 -2.35 -4.80
C PRO A 131 -8.98 -3.62 -4.91
N PRO A 132 -8.87 -4.40 -3.81
CA PRO A 132 -8.04 -5.59 -3.80
C PRO A 132 -8.57 -6.60 -4.81
N PRO A 133 -7.70 -7.32 -5.55
CA PRO A 133 -8.14 -8.45 -6.35
C PRO A 133 -8.83 -9.49 -5.44
N ALA A 134 -9.70 -10.31 -6.03
CA ALA A 134 -10.36 -11.42 -5.33
C ALA A 134 -9.38 -12.59 -5.11
N THR A 135 -8.31 -12.34 -4.36
CA THR A 135 -7.28 -13.32 -3.98
C THR A 135 -7.46 -13.74 -2.53
N GLN A 136 -7.26 -15.03 -2.26
CA GLN A 136 -7.06 -15.53 -0.90
C GLN A 136 -5.63 -15.22 -0.48
N CYS A 137 -5.47 -14.75 0.76
CA CYS A 137 -4.18 -14.44 1.37
C CYS A 137 -4.20 -14.87 2.84
N ASP A 138 -3.04 -14.99 3.48
CA ASP A 138 -2.91 -15.38 4.89
C ASP A 138 -2.42 -14.20 5.76
N PRO A 139 -3.31 -13.57 6.56
CA PRO A 139 -2.92 -12.50 7.48
C PRO A 139 -1.84 -12.92 8.47
N ASN A 140 -1.73 -14.22 8.78
CA ASN A 140 -0.74 -14.73 9.73
C ASN A 140 0.70 -14.69 9.19
N GLN A 141 0.86 -14.55 7.88
CA GLN A 141 2.17 -14.52 7.22
C GLN A 141 2.60 -13.10 6.82
N VAL A 142 1.86 -12.06 7.21
CA VAL A 142 2.21 -10.66 6.90
C VAL A 142 3.61 -10.31 7.39
N SER A 143 3.97 -10.75 8.60
CA SER A 143 5.25 -10.44 9.22
C SER A 143 6.45 -11.09 8.55
N SER A 144 6.24 -12.22 7.86
CA SER A 144 7.27 -12.90 7.06
C SER A 144 7.33 -12.38 5.63
N GLY A 145 6.37 -11.53 5.23
CA GLY A 145 6.18 -11.08 3.85
C GLY A 145 5.58 -12.12 2.92
N ASN A 146 5.25 -13.31 3.44
CA ASN A 146 4.76 -14.45 2.66
C ASN A 146 3.24 -14.63 2.81
N ASP A 147 2.51 -13.52 2.89
CA ASP A 147 1.05 -13.46 3.04
C ASP A 147 0.27 -13.83 1.78
N GLY A 148 0.95 -14.12 0.67
CA GLY A 148 0.33 -14.41 -0.62
C GLY A 148 -0.05 -13.16 -1.42
N CYS A 149 0.28 -11.97 -0.91
CA CYS A 149 0.10 -10.70 -1.62
C CYS A 149 1.37 -10.28 -2.34
N ASP A 150 1.22 -9.51 -3.42
CA ASP A 150 2.37 -8.91 -4.11
C ASP A 150 3.19 -7.98 -3.20
N ALA A 151 4.35 -7.54 -3.70
CA ALA A 151 5.27 -6.71 -2.93
C ALA A 151 4.67 -5.36 -2.48
N LYS A 152 3.62 -4.86 -3.14
CA LYS A 152 2.99 -3.55 -2.86
C LYS A 152 1.72 -3.68 -2.03
N SER A 153 1.36 -4.89 -1.62
CA SER A 153 0.10 -5.19 -0.96
C SER A 153 0.31 -6.01 0.31
N ILE A 154 -0.54 -5.81 1.31
CA ILE A 154 -0.55 -6.59 2.55
C ILE A 154 -1.91 -7.28 2.70
N CYS A 155 -1.90 -8.49 3.22
CA CYS A 155 -3.11 -9.24 3.52
C CYS A 155 -3.83 -8.68 4.75
N PHE A 156 -5.11 -8.35 4.60
CA PHE A 156 -5.99 -8.02 5.72
C PHE A 156 -7.24 -8.87 5.72
N ALA A 157 -7.61 -9.35 6.91
CA ALA A 157 -8.94 -9.88 7.17
C ALA A 157 -9.84 -8.75 7.72
N PRO A 158 -10.98 -8.47 7.08
CA PRO A 158 -12.00 -7.62 7.70
C PRO A 158 -12.54 -8.31 8.97
N GLN A 159 -12.98 -7.51 9.95
CA GLN A 159 -13.59 -8.04 11.18
C GLN A 159 -14.97 -8.64 10.99
N GLU A 160 -15.61 -8.36 9.87
CA GLU A 160 -16.95 -8.84 9.59
C GLU A 160 -16.96 -10.36 9.53
N GLN A 161 -17.90 -10.95 10.27
CA GLN A 161 -18.01 -12.39 10.38
C GLN A 161 -18.32 -12.99 8.99
N GLY A 162 -17.40 -13.81 8.48
CA GLY A 162 -17.50 -14.40 7.14
C GLY A 162 -16.80 -13.61 6.02
N ALA A 163 -16.18 -12.46 6.34
CA ALA A 163 -15.36 -11.74 5.37
C ALA A 163 -14.05 -12.49 5.08
N THR A 164 -13.69 -12.57 3.81
CA THR A 164 -12.44 -13.17 3.38
C THR A 164 -11.29 -12.17 3.47
N ALA A 165 -10.12 -12.65 3.86
CA ALA A 165 -8.92 -11.84 3.81
C ALA A 165 -8.56 -11.50 2.36
N LYS A 166 -8.11 -10.26 2.14
CA LYS A 166 -7.76 -9.74 0.80
C LYS A 166 -6.45 -8.96 0.84
N CYS A 167 -5.80 -8.89 -0.32
CA CYS A 167 -4.55 -8.15 -0.51
C CYS A 167 -4.84 -6.68 -0.82
N HIS A 168 -4.64 -5.79 0.14
CA HIS A 168 -4.82 -4.36 -0.09
C HIS A 168 -3.49 -3.71 -0.47
N THR A 169 -3.49 -2.96 -1.57
CA THR A 169 -2.33 -2.22 -2.05
C THR A 169 -2.13 -0.96 -1.21
N PHE A 170 -0.88 -0.64 -0.91
CA PHE A 170 -0.52 0.60 -0.21
C PHE A 170 0.24 1.56 -1.11
N PRO A 171 0.12 2.86 -0.84
CA PRO A 171 0.93 3.83 -1.53
C PRO A 171 2.41 3.62 -1.22
N ALA A 172 3.27 3.94 -2.18
CA ALA A 172 4.71 3.97 -1.98
C ALA A 172 5.09 5.01 -0.92
N CYS A 173 6.23 4.80 -0.25
CA CYS A 173 6.81 5.83 0.60
C CYS A 173 7.21 7.07 -0.21
N ALA A 174 7.37 8.21 0.45
CA ALA A 174 8.02 9.35 -0.18
C ALA A 174 9.54 9.09 -0.37
N GLU A 175 10.19 9.92 -1.18
CA GLU A 175 11.63 9.85 -1.48
C GLU A 175 12.51 9.86 -0.21
N ASP A 176 12.10 10.62 0.80
CA ASP A 176 12.76 10.71 2.11
C ASP A 176 12.45 9.54 3.05
N LYS A 177 11.79 8.49 2.53
CA LYS A 177 11.37 7.29 3.27
C LYS A 177 10.37 7.60 4.39
N THR A 178 9.62 8.69 4.26
CA THR A 178 8.51 9.00 5.16
C THR A 178 7.17 8.60 4.56
N CYS A 179 6.18 8.52 5.44
CA CYS A 179 4.78 8.36 5.08
C CYS A 179 3.99 9.41 5.83
N PRO A 180 2.95 10.01 5.22
CA PRO A 180 2.12 10.95 5.94
C PRO A 180 1.39 10.22 7.06
N VAL A 181 1.36 10.83 8.24
CA VAL A 181 0.64 10.29 9.40
C VAL A 181 -0.85 10.11 9.07
N GLY A 182 -1.45 11.02 8.31
CA GLY A 182 -2.85 10.93 7.92
C GLY A 182 -3.79 10.82 9.15
N THR A 183 -4.88 10.08 9.01
CA THR A 183 -5.88 9.88 10.06
C THR A 183 -5.57 8.73 11.00
N SER A 184 -4.70 7.81 10.59
CA SER A 184 -4.52 6.51 11.24
C SER A 184 -3.07 6.25 11.65
N GLY A 185 -2.14 7.09 11.22
CA GLY A 185 -0.70 6.87 11.33
C GLY A 185 -0.16 6.02 10.20
N ALA A 186 1.13 6.17 9.91
CA ALA A 186 1.82 5.33 8.94
C ALA A 186 3.32 5.31 9.17
N VAL A 187 3.96 4.20 8.77
CA VAL A 187 5.42 4.09 8.70
C VAL A 187 5.84 3.49 7.37
N CYS A 188 6.93 4.01 6.80
CA CYS A 188 7.49 3.44 5.58
C CYS A 188 8.06 2.04 5.85
N ASN A 189 7.69 1.08 5.00
CA ASN A 189 8.32 -0.24 4.96
C ASN A 189 9.72 -0.17 4.30
N ASP A 190 10.69 0.40 5.01
CA ASP A 190 12.10 0.34 4.60
C ASP A 190 12.77 -0.90 5.20
N GLY A 191 12.39 -2.08 4.68
CA GLY A 191 12.92 -3.38 5.12
C GLY A 191 12.36 -3.91 6.45
N LEU A 192 11.18 -3.45 6.87
CA LEU A 192 10.56 -3.88 8.14
C LEU A 192 9.79 -5.19 7.98
N ILE A 193 9.07 -5.32 6.88
CA ILE A 193 8.43 -6.54 6.42
C ILE A 193 9.27 -7.05 5.22
N PRO A 194 9.91 -8.23 5.35
CA PRO A 194 10.66 -8.82 4.25
C PRO A 194 9.80 -8.99 2.99
N ASN A 195 10.41 -9.04 1.82
CA ASN A 195 9.73 -9.28 0.52
C ASN A 195 8.64 -8.27 0.12
N LYS A 196 8.43 -7.21 0.90
CA LYS A 196 7.52 -6.11 0.59
C LYS A 196 8.32 -4.88 0.16
N ALA A 197 7.77 -4.15 -0.80
CA ALA A 197 8.33 -2.91 -1.33
C ALA A 197 8.25 -1.80 -0.28
N ARG A 198 8.82 -0.63 -0.59
CA ARG A 198 8.70 0.59 0.21
C ARG A 198 7.29 1.16 0.08
N ILE A 199 6.39 0.61 0.88
CA ILE A 199 5.00 1.03 1.00
C ILE A 199 4.73 1.60 2.37
N CYS A 200 3.74 2.50 2.46
CA CYS A 200 3.27 3.04 3.73
C CYS A 200 2.41 2.04 4.48
N LEU A 201 2.94 1.50 5.58
CA LEU A 201 2.23 0.61 6.49
C LEU A 201 1.30 1.44 7.37
N VAL A 202 0.02 1.50 6.99
CA VAL A 202 -1.00 2.33 7.65
C VAL A 202 -1.40 1.73 8.99
N GLY A 203 -1.65 2.58 9.98
CA GLY A 203 -1.98 2.17 11.35
C GLY A 203 -0.78 1.66 12.14
N VAL A 204 0.40 1.59 11.53
CA VAL A 204 1.63 1.05 12.12
C VAL A 204 2.57 2.19 12.49
N CYS A 205 3.30 2.02 13.59
CA CYS A 205 4.22 3.02 14.11
C CYS A 205 5.53 2.41 14.60
N LYS A 206 6.62 3.17 14.56
CA LYS A 206 7.85 2.87 15.34
C LYS A 206 7.90 3.64 16.65
N THR A 207 7.32 4.84 16.63
CA THR A 207 7.28 5.84 17.70
C THR A 207 5.97 6.63 17.58
N GLU A 208 5.62 7.40 18.60
CA GLU A 208 4.41 8.24 18.61
C GLU A 208 4.38 9.28 17.47
N ALA A 209 5.54 9.70 16.96
CA ALA A 209 5.63 10.63 15.83
C ALA A 209 5.02 10.08 14.51
N HIS A 210 4.81 8.76 14.42
CA HIS A 210 4.17 8.12 13.27
C HIS A 210 2.65 8.04 13.41
N CYS A 211 2.09 8.46 14.55
CA CYS A 211 0.67 8.41 14.85
C CYS A 211 0.04 9.81 14.88
N PRO A 212 -1.28 9.93 14.69
CA PRO A 212 -1.98 11.20 14.85
C PRO A 212 -1.72 11.82 16.22
N ALA A 213 -1.85 13.14 16.32
CA ALA A 213 -1.66 13.84 17.59
C ALA A 213 -2.53 13.22 18.70
N SER A 214 -1.96 13.12 19.90
CA SER A 214 -2.58 12.53 21.10
C SER A 214 -2.78 11.00 21.10
N TRP A 215 -2.51 10.31 19.99
CA TRP A 215 -2.53 8.84 19.92
C TRP A 215 -1.27 8.25 20.55
N ALA A 216 -1.33 6.97 20.93
CA ALA A 216 -0.19 6.21 21.42
C ALA A 216 0.38 5.31 20.32
N CYS A 217 1.68 5.06 20.36
CA CYS A 217 2.30 3.98 19.59
C CYS A 217 2.46 2.75 20.49
N VAL A 218 1.59 1.75 20.31
CA VAL A 218 1.49 0.59 21.19
C VAL A 218 2.29 -0.56 20.62
N LYS A 219 3.34 -0.97 21.34
CA LYS A 219 4.17 -2.13 21.01
C LYS A 219 3.82 -3.26 21.96
N PHE A 220 3.54 -4.45 21.42
CA PHE A 220 3.02 -5.56 22.22
C PHE A 220 4.10 -6.25 23.05
N THR A 221 5.34 -6.21 22.57
CA THR A 221 6.51 -6.67 23.32
C THR A 221 7.60 -5.60 23.35
N ALA A 222 8.49 -5.69 24.35
CA ALA A 222 9.63 -4.79 24.47
C ALA A 222 10.63 -4.90 23.29
N THR A 223 10.57 -6.01 22.54
CA THR A 223 11.41 -6.28 21.37
C THR A 223 10.77 -5.89 20.05
N ASP A 224 9.50 -5.47 20.05
CA ASP A 224 8.80 -5.15 18.82
C ASP A 224 9.37 -3.87 18.20
N VAL A 225 9.82 -3.99 16.95
CA VAL A 225 10.27 -2.83 16.17
C VAL A 225 9.08 -1.97 15.76
N LEU A 226 7.95 -2.63 15.45
CA LEU A 226 6.69 -2.01 15.02
C LEU A 226 5.62 -2.16 16.09
N GLY A 227 4.82 -1.13 16.27
CA GLY A 227 3.60 -1.12 17.05
C GLY A 227 2.40 -0.66 16.22
N LEU A 228 1.26 -0.50 16.87
CA LEU A 228 0.04 0.05 16.28
C LEU A 228 -0.30 1.43 16.86
N CYS A 229 -0.80 2.31 16.00
CA CYS A 229 -1.35 3.58 16.44
C CYS A 229 -2.69 3.35 17.15
N SER A 230 -2.74 3.72 18.43
CA SER A 230 -3.93 3.61 19.28
C SER A 230 -4.52 4.98 19.54
N ASN A 231 -5.80 5.14 19.21
CA ASN A 231 -6.57 6.35 19.51
C ASN A 231 -6.93 6.50 20.99
N LYS A 232 -6.49 5.55 21.84
CA LYS A 232 -6.68 5.52 23.30
C LYS A 232 -8.14 5.42 23.76
N MET A 233 -9.10 5.30 22.84
CA MET A 233 -10.53 5.16 23.16
C MET A 233 -10.85 3.75 23.63
N THR A 234 -12.03 3.55 24.22
CA THR A 234 -12.49 2.21 24.64
C THR A 234 -12.40 1.22 23.48
N GLY A 235 -11.82 0.06 23.73
CA GLY A 235 -11.57 -0.95 22.71
C GLY A 235 -10.45 -0.58 21.74
N ALA A 236 -9.49 0.28 22.11
CA ALA A 236 -8.24 0.55 21.41
C ALA A 236 -7.04 -0.24 22.00
N PRO A 237 -5.96 -0.49 21.24
CA PRO A 237 -4.87 -1.33 21.71
C PRO A 237 -4.13 -0.65 22.84
N CYS A 238 -3.69 -1.44 23.81
CA CYS A 238 -2.83 -0.97 24.88
C CYS A 238 -1.99 -2.12 25.46
N THR A 239 -0.92 -1.74 26.13
CA THR A 239 -0.07 -2.60 26.96
C THR A 239 0.12 -2.03 28.36
N LYS A 240 -0.27 -0.77 28.57
CA LYS A 240 -0.21 -0.08 29.86
C LYS A 240 -1.33 0.95 29.99
N PRO A 241 -1.73 1.30 31.24
CA PRO A 241 -2.76 2.29 31.51
C PRO A 241 -2.62 3.62 30.77
N SER A 242 -1.40 4.16 30.67
CA SER A 242 -1.15 5.47 30.06
C SER A 242 -1.39 5.54 28.54
N GLU A 243 -1.62 4.39 27.90
CA GLU A 243 -2.01 4.29 26.49
C GLU A 243 -3.53 4.40 26.29
N CYS A 244 -4.30 4.64 27.37
CA CYS A 244 -5.75 4.77 27.35
C CYS A 244 -6.21 6.11 27.94
N LEU A 245 -7.25 6.72 27.37
CA LEU A 245 -7.84 7.94 27.92
C LEU A 245 -8.45 7.70 29.30
N SER A 246 -9.00 6.51 29.53
CA SER A 246 -9.54 6.07 30.81
C SER A 246 -8.46 5.74 31.84
N ASN A 247 -7.18 5.74 31.44
CA ASN A 247 -6.07 5.22 32.23
C ASN A 247 -6.32 3.77 32.71
N ASN A 248 -7.06 2.98 31.92
CA ASN A 248 -7.37 1.59 32.20
C ASN A 248 -7.06 0.73 30.97
N CYS A 249 -6.06 -0.15 31.08
CA CYS A 249 -5.72 -1.12 30.05
C CYS A 249 -6.06 -2.53 30.53
N SER A 250 -7.08 -3.12 29.94
CA SER A 250 -7.54 -4.48 30.26
C SER A 250 -6.72 -5.51 29.50
N ILE A 251 -5.75 -6.11 30.18
CA ILE A 251 -4.87 -7.14 29.60
C ILE A 251 -5.43 -8.53 29.97
N PRO A 252 -5.87 -9.34 28.99
CA PRO A 252 -6.53 -10.62 29.26
C PRO A 252 -5.56 -11.68 29.81
N ALA A 253 -4.28 -11.61 29.43
CA ALA A 253 -3.24 -12.50 29.93
C ALA A 253 -1.85 -11.84 29.80
N PRO A 254 -0.89 -12.15 30.69
CA PRO A 254 0.48 -11.66 30.57
C PRO A 254 1.10 -11.98 29.20
N GLY A 255 1.70 -10.97 28.57
CA GLY A 255 2.33 -11.10 27.25
C GLY A 255 1.39 -10.96 26.03
N PHE A 256 0.10 -10.71 26.27
CA PHE A 256 -0.87 -10.38 25.21
C PHE A 256 -1.17 -8.87 25.17
N PRO A 257 -1.56 -8.34 23.99
CA PRO A 257 -2.19 -7.02 23.91
C PRO A 257 -3.42 -6.93 24.82
N GLY A 258 -3.57 -5.79 25.47
CA GLY A 258 -4.80 -5.39 26.15
C GLY A 258 -5.66 -4.45 25.29
N PHE A 259 -6.81 -4.10 25.86
CA PHE A 259 -7.77 -3.16 25.29
C PHE A 259 -8.08 -2.07 26.30
N CYS A 260 -8.18 -0.83 25.85
CA CYS A 260 -8.60 0.27 26.69
C CYS A 260 -10.04 0.05 27.18
N GLY A 261 -10.22 0.13 28.50
CA GLY A 261 -11.53 0.01 29.17
C GLY A 261 -12.29 1.32 29.20
#